data_AF-A0AAV5X545-F1
#
_entry.id   AF-A0AAV5X545-F1
#
_cell.length_a   1.000
_cell.length_b   1.000
_cell.length_c   1.000
_cell.angle_alpha   90.00
_cell.angle_beta   90.00
_cell.angle_gamma   90.00
#
_symmetry.space_group_name_H-M   'P 1'
#
loop_
_entity.id
_entity.type
_entity.pdbx_description
1 polymer ?
#
loop_
_entity_poly.entity_id
_entity_poly.type
_entity_poly.pdbx_seq_one_letter_code
_entity_poly.pdbx_strand_id
1 'polypeptide(L)'
;MPRLDRTRRHAALAALGIGSIGLVAAIGGFLLWSNVLGGWLFGPSTAASQALQALEGLRSMTESGTNYRQYMAQVTEAQVQLDRALGEMGATGNSEARRALELAMKLYVAAAMAWEATLMHQEGGWLGLAQELPRDAELPKCPAIRVVLDQAHKQREHEETFAFEALNIAPFWSCAADQVARAERLVAAGRP
;
A
#
# COMPACT_ATOMS: atom_id res chain seq x y z
N MET A 1 -18.79 49.45 -61.88
CA MET A 1 -17.86 49.03 -62.96
C MET A 1 -16.88 48.03 -62.36
N PRO A 2 -16.36 46.99 -63.06
CA PRO A 2 -16.88 46.20 -64.18
C PRO A 2 -16.68 44.65 -64.03
N ARG A 3 -17.43 43.90 -64.86
CA ARG A 3 -17.11 42.70 -65.67
C ARG A 3 -16.28 41.50 -65.11
N LEU A 4 -16.96 40.33 -65.14
CA LEU A 4 -16.67 39.12 -65.94
C LEU A 4 -15.22 38.78 -66.28
N ASP A 5 -14.77 37.59 -65.89
CA ASP A 5 -14.11 36.55 -66.72
C ASP A 5 -13.64 35.41 -65.77
N ARG A 6 -13.37 34.15 -66.15
CA ARG A 6 -13.41 33.44 -67.41
C ARG A 6 -13.43 31.94 -67.10
N THR A 7 -14.05 31.23 -68.01
CA THR A 7 -14.11 29.80 -68.23
C THR A 7 -12.78 29.01 -68.19
N ARG A 8 -12.96 27.74 -67.80
CA ARG A 8 -12.35 26.49 -68.32
C ARG A 8 -10.87 26.51 -68.75
N ARG A 9 -10.12 25.52 -68.25
CA ARG A 9 -9.24 24.68 -69.09
C ARG A 9 -9.10 23.27 -68.51
N HIS A 10 -9.37 22.31 -69.39
CA HIS A 10 -9.16 20.88 -69.25
C HIS A 10 -7.67 20.53 -69.45
N ALA A 11 -7.20 19.47 -68.78
CA ALA A 11 -6.19 18.52 -69.27
C ALA A 11 -6.24 17.30 -68.31
N ALA A 12 -6.77 16.15 -68.74
CA ALA A 12 -6.03 15.04 -69.39
C ALA A 12 -5.07 14.36 -68.39
N LEU A 13 -5.47 13.24 -67.77
CA LEU A 13 -5.39 11.85 -68.24
C LEU A 13 -4.05 11.16 -67.89
N ALA A 14 -4.18 9.90 -67.46
CA ALA A 14 -3.17 8.86 -67.22
C ALA A 14 -2.42 8.96 -65.87
N ALA A 15 -2.14 7.89 -65.13
CA ALA A 15 -2.11 6.49 -65.49
C ALA A 15 -2.27 5.59 -64.23
N LEU A 16 -2.97 4.46 -64.44
CA LEU A 16 -2.64 3.10 -64.02
C LEU A 16 -2.05 2.87 -62.61
N GLY A 17 -2.89 2.24 -61.77
CA GLY A 17 -2.45 1.43 -60.63
C GLY A 17 -3.51 0.36 -60.34
N ILE A 18 -3.55 -0.69 -61.15
CA ILE A 18 -4.36 -1.89 -60.92
C ILE A 18 -3.75 -2.62 -59.71
N GLY A 19 -4.53 -2.82 -58.67
CA GLY A 19 -4.10 -3.50 -57.44
C GLY A 19 -5.30 -3.93 -56.60
N SER A 20 -6.04 -4.86 -57.18
CA SER A 20 -6.99 -5.83 -56.64
C SER A 20 -7.15 -5.98 -55.12
N ILE A 21 -8.38 -6.39 -54.76
CA ILE A 21 -8.80 -7.18 -53.57
C ILE A 21 -9.54 -6.38 -52.49
N GLY A 22 -10.87 -6.43 -52.66
CA GLY A 22 -11.94 -6.58 -51.68
C GLY A 22 -11.72 -6.19 -50.22
N LEU A 23 -12.69 -5.46 -49.66
CA LEU A 23 -13.56 -6.07 -48.65
C LEU A 23 -14.89 -5.32 -48.54
N VAL A 24 -15.93 -6.13 -48.49
CA VAL A 24 -17.31 -5.81 -48.14
C VAL A 24 -17.38 -5.24 -46.71
N ALA A 25 -18.29 -4.28 -46.56
CA ALA A 25 -19.06 -3.88 -45.38
C ALA A 25 -18.71 -4.49 -44.00
N ALA A 26 -18.64 -3.63 -42.99
CA ALA A 26 -19.58 -3.69 -41.84
C ALA A 26 -19.32 -2.52 -40.89
N ILE A 27 -20.15 -1.48 -41.01
CA ILE A 27 -20.41 -0.53 -39.93
C ILE A 27 -21.28 -1.30 -38.94
N GLY A 28 -20.69 -1.77 -37.84
CA GLY A 28 -21.45 -2.50 -36.81
C GLY A 28 -20.56 -3.28 -35.87
N GLY A 29 -19.97 -2.60 -34.88
CA GLY A 29 -19.25 -3.28 -33.80
C GLY A 29 -18.09 -2.49 -33.20
N PHE A 30 -18.31 -1.24 -32.78
CA PHE A 30 -17.26 -0.43 -32.13
C PHE A 30 -17.61 0.01 -30.71
N LEU A 31 -18.56 -0.65 -30.05
CA LEU A 31 -18.95 -0.32 -28.66
C LEU A 31 -18.90 -1.52 -27.70
N LEU A 32 -18.10 -2.55 -28.01
CA LEU A 32 -17.92 -3.72 -27.14
C LEU A 32 -16.45 -4.05 -26.83
N TRP A 33 -15.54 -3.07 -26.95
CA TRP A 33 -14.10 -3.33 -26.71
C TRP A 33 -13.38 -2.36 -25.77
N SER A 34 -14.08 -1.53 -25.02
CA SER A 34 -13.46 -0.67 -24.00
C SER A 34 -13.34 -1.31 -22.61
N ASN A 35 -13.89 -2.51 -22.38
CA ASN A 35 -13.84 -3.18 -21.06
C ASN A 35 -12.84 -4.34 -20.94
N VAL A 36 -12.00 -4.61 -21.96
CA VAL A 36 -11.02 -5.72 -21.90
C VAL A 36 -9.58 -5.23 -21.68
N LEU A 37 -9.31 -3.92 -21.72
CA LEU A 37 -7.95 -3.39 -21.57
C LEU A 37 -7.56 -2.99 -20.13
N GLY A 38 -8.47 -3.09 -19.17
CA GLY A 38 -8.17 -2.76 -17.76
C GLY A 38 -7.43 -3.86 -16.97
N GLY A 39 -7.40 -5.10 -17.48
CA GLY A 39 -6.86 -6.26 -16.76
C GLY A 39 -5.43 -6.66 -17.10
N TRP A 40 -4.79 -6.04 -18.10
CA TRP A 40 -3.50 -6.49 -18.64
C TRP A 40 -2.28 -5.66 -18.24
N LEU A 41 -2.47 -4.58 -17.48
CA LEU A 41 -1.35 -3.73 -17.01
C LEU A 41 -0.80 -4.13 -15.64
N PHE A 42 -1.45 -5.07 -14.96
CA PHE A 42 -0.96 -5.66 -13.72
C PHE A 42 -0.75 -7.15 -13.99
N GLY A 43 0.49 -7.54 -14.31
CA GLY A 43 0.87 -8.95 -14.33
C GLY A 43 0.54 -9.59 -12.98
N PRO A 44 0.44 -10.94 -12.89
CA PRO A 44 0.07 -11.61 -11.65
C PRO A 44 1.00 -11.18 -10.52
N SER A 45 0.48 -10.34 -9.61
CA SER A 45 1.21 -9.91 -8.43
C SER A 45 1.39 -11.13 -7.54
N THR A 46 2.63 -11.53 -7.29
CA THR A 46 2.94 -12.55 -6.29
C THR A 46 2.29 -12.18 -4.95
N ALA A 47 1.91 -13.17 -4.15
CA ALA A 47 1.34 -12.92 -2.83
C ALA A 47 2.23 -12.00 -1.97
N ALA A 48 3.56 -12.17 -2.03
CA ALA A 48 4.52 -11.30 -1.36
C ALA A 48 4.45 -9.83 -1.84
N SER A 49 4.27 -9.58 -3.14
CA SER A 49 4.09 -8.21 -3.66
C SER A 49 2.75 -7.58 -3.25
N GLN A 50 1.68 -8.39 -3.12
CA GLN A 50 0.40 -7.88 -2.62
C GLN A 50 0.51 -7.46 -1.14
N ALA A 51 1.17 -8.28 -0.33
CA ALA A 51 1.46 -7.95 1.07
C ALA A 51 2.29 -6.67 1.21
N LEU A 52 3.33 -6.51 0.39
CA LEU A 52 4.14 -5.29 0.37
C LEU A 52 3.32 -4.07 -0.01
N GLN A 53 2.50 -4.17 -1.06
CA GLN A 53 1.67 -3.05 -1.51
C GLN A 53 0.71 -2.57 -0.42
N ALA A 54 0.10 -3.48 0.36
CA ALA A 54 -0.76 -3.12 1.48
C ALA A 54 0.00 -2.31 2.56
N LEU A 55 1.21 -2.76 2.91
CA LEU A 55 2.03 -2.10 3.94
C LEU A 55 2.68 -0.80 3.45
N GLU A 56 3.02 -0.70 2.16
CA GLU A 56 3.48 0.54 1.52
C GLU A 56 2.37 1.61 1.52
N GLY A 57 1.12 1.20 1.34
CA GLY A 57 -0.04 2.08 1.49
C GLY A 57 -0.13 2.68 2.90
N LEU A 58 0.11 1.87 3.94
CA LEU A 58 0.20 2.35 5.32
C LEU A 58 1.38 3.31 5.52
N ARG A 59 2.57 2.99 5.00
CA ARG A 59 3.76 3.86 5.08
C ARG A 59 3.52 5.22 4.46
N SER A 60 2.98 5.25 3.24
CA SER A 60 2.68 6.49 2.52
C SER A 60 1.66 7.36 3.27
N MET A 61 0.64 6.74 3.87
CA MET A 61 -0.37 7.44 4.65
C MET A 61 0.20 8.05 5.94
N THR A 62 1.13 7.38 6.62
CA THR A 62 1.74 7.93 7.84
C THR A 62 2.75 9.03 7.54
N GLU A 63 3.44 8.97 6.39
CA GLU A 63 4.36 10.01 5.92
C GLU A 63 3.64 11.29 5.44
N SER A 64 2.50 11.15 4.75
CA SER A 64 1.69 12.27 4.25
C SER A 64 0.81 12.93 5.31
N GLY A 65 0.74 12.33 6.50
CA GLY A 65 -0.17 12.73 7.56
C GLY A 65 -1.56 12.11 7.38
N THR A 66 -2.14 11.67 8.49
CA THR A 66 -3.44 10.99 8.52
C THR A 66 -4.19 11.33 9.80
N ASN A 67 -5.48 11.06 9.82
CA ASN A 67 -6.27 11.10 11.06
C ASN A 67 -6.57 9.68 11.54
N TYR A 68 -6.87 9.56 12.84
CA TYR A 68 -7.09 8.27 13.49
C TYR A 68 -8.14 7.40 12.78
N ARG A 69 -9.27 7.97 12.33
CA ARG A 69 -10.35 7.20 11.68
C ARG A 69 -9.88 6.59 10.36
N GLN A 70 -9.20 7.37 9.52
CA GLN A 70 -8.64 6.89 8.26
C GLN A 70 -7.54 5.85 8.50
N TYR A 71 -6.65 6.14 9.45
CA TYR A 71 -5.57 5.24 9.84
C TYR A 71 -6.10 3.87 10.29
N MET A 72 -7.06 3.83 11.21
CA MET A 72 -7.68 2.59 11.69
C MET A 72 -8.33 1.79 10.57
N ALA A 73 -9.11 2.44 9.72
CA ALA A 73 -9.76 1.77 8.59
C ALA A 73 -8.74 1.12 7.65
N GLN A 74 -7.65 1.84 7.35
CA GLN A 74 -6.59 1.33 6.48
C GLN A 74 -5.78 0.21 7.15
N VAL A 75 -5.55 0.27 8.47
CA VAL A 75 -4.88 -0.80 9.22
C VAL A 75 -5.68 -2.10 9.17
N THR A 76 -6.99 -2.03 9.38
CA THR A 76 -7.87 -3.21 9.30
C THR A 76 -7.88 -3.81 7.90
N GLU A 77 -8.01 -2.98 6.86
CA GLU A 77 -7.98 -3.44 5.47
C GLU A 77 -6.63 -4.09 5.12
N ALA A 78 -5.51 -3.44 5.46
CA ALA A 78 -4.17 -3.95 5.20
C ALA A 78 -3.91 -5.27 5.93
N GLN A 79 -4.45 -5.45 7.14
CA GLN A 79 -4.34 -6.70 7.88
C GLN A 79 -5.04 -7.85 7.14
N VAL A 80 -6.27 -7.63 6.66
CA VAL A 80 -7.00 -8.65 5.87
C VAL A 80 -6.25 -9.01 4.59
N GLN A 81 -5.71 -8.03 3.89
CA GLN A 81 -4.92 -8.25 2.67
C GLN A 81 -3.64 -9.03 2.96
N LEU A 82 -2.94 -8.68 4.05
CA LEU A 82 -1.74 -9.39 4.48
C LEU A 82 -2.05 -10.84 4.85
N ASP A 83 -3.08 -11.08 5.66
CA ASP A 83 -3.44 -12.44 6.10
C ASP A 83 -3.77 -13.34 4.91
N ARG A 84 -4.50 -12.80 3.91
CA ARG A 84 -4.76 -13.51 2.65
C ARG A 84 -3.46 -13.82 1.90
N ALA A 85 -2.62 -12.82 1.68
CA ALA A 85 -1.35 -12.97 0.97
C ALA A 85 -0.43 -13.98 1.68
N LEU A 86 -0.34 -13.92 3.01
CA LEU A 86 0.42 -14.86 3.80
C LEU A 86 -0.14 -16.29 3.74
N GLY A 87 -1.47 -16.45 3.65
CA GLY A 87 -2.10 -17.75 3.39
C GLY A 87 -1.66 -18.34 2.06
N GLU A 88 -1.61 -17.52 1.01
CA GLU A 88 -1.19 -17.92 -0.35
C GLU A 88 0.31 -18.21 -0.45
N MET A 89 1.16 -17.53 0.32
CA MET A 89 2.60 -17.80 0.38
C MET A 89 2.94 -19.17 0.99
N GLY A 90 2.04 -19.74 1.79
CA GLY A 90 2.27 -20.97 2.55
C GLY A 90 3.35 -20.82 3.64
N ALA A 91 3.61 -21.90 4.37
CA ALA A 91 4.58 -21.92 5.48
C ALA A 91 6.05 -22.01 5.04
N THR A 92 6.29 -22.40 3.78
CA THR A 92 7.63 -22.62 3.21
C THR A 92 8.14 -21.47 2.34
N GLY A 93 7.28 -20.49 1.99
CA GLY A 93 7.70 -19.28 1.32
C GLY A 93 8.65 -18.45 2.21
N ASN A 94 9.68 -17.84 1.61
CA ASN A 94 10.76 -17.07 2.25
C ASN A 94 10.42 -16.59 3.68
N SER A 95 10.80 -17.40 4.67
CA SER A 95 10.33 -17.29 6.05
C SER A 95 10.76 -15.97 6.72
N GLU A 96 11.88 -15.41 6.27
CA GLU A 96 12.34 -14.10 6.75
C GLU A 96 11.52 -12.95 6.19
N ALA A 97 11.17 -12.99 4.90
CA ALA A 97 10.31 -11.98 4.28
C ALA A 97 8.93 -11.99 4.93
N ARG A 98 8.36 -13.19 5.12
CA ARG A 98 7.10 -13.40 5.84
C ARG A 98 7.17 -12.77 7.24
N ARG A 99 8.19 -13.08 8.02
CA ARG A 99 8.36 -12.55 9.39
C ARG A 99 8.48 -11.02 9.39
N ALA A 100 9.18 -10.44 8.42
CA ALA A 100 9.29 -8.99 8.29
C ALA A 100 7.93 -8.32 7.99
N LEU A 101 7.12 -8.91 7.10
CA LEU A 101 5.76 -8.44 6.78
C LEU A 101 4.84 -8.52 8.01
N GLU A 102 4.83 -9.67 8.69
CA GLU A 102 4.04 -9.88 9.92
C GLU A 102 4.42 -8.86 11.01
N LEU A 103 5.73 -8.63 11.20
CA LEU A 103 6.22 -7.67 12.19
C LEU A 103 5.84 -6.23 11.84
N ALA A 104 5.97 -5.83 10.58
CA ALA A 104 5.54 -4.51 10.11
C ALA A 104 4.06 -4.26 10.42
N MET A 105 3.20 -5.24 10.15
CA MET A 105 1.76 -5.13 10.43
C MET A 105 1.47 -5.03 11.92
N LYS A 106 2.12 -5.86 12.75
CA LYS A 106 1.98 -5.79 14.21
C LYS A 106 2.34 -4.41 14.76
N LEU A 107 3.36 -3.77 14.20
CA LEU A 107 3.77 -2.42 14.59
C LEU A 107 2.72 -1.37 14.19
N TYR A 108 2.13 -1.48 13.00
CA TYR A 108 1.03 -0.60 12.60
C TYR A 108 -0.23 -0.80 13.47
N VAL A 109 -0.56 -2.03 13.85
CA VAL A 109 -1.65 -2.34 14.80
C VAL A 109 -1.34 -1.76 16.18
N ALA A 110 -0.11 -1.94 16.68
CA ALA A 110 0.33 -1.36 17.94
C ALA A 110 0.23 0.17 17.95
N ALA A 111 0.61 0.83 16.85
CA ALA A 111 0.44 2.27 16.70
C ALA A 111 -1.03 2.70 16.76
N ALA A 112 -1.94 1.89 16.17
CA ALA A 112 -3.37 2.12 16.20
C ALA A 112 -3.92 2.06 17.63
N MET A 113 -3.54 1.02 18.38
CA MET A 113 -3.90 0.86 19.79
C MET A 113 -3.33 1.99 20.65
N ALA A 114 -2.08 2.40 20.41
CA ALA A 114 -1.45 3.52 21.09
C ALA A 114 -2.20 4.83 20.85
N TRP A 115 -2.59 5.09 19.59
CA TRP A 115 -3.36 6.27 19.23
C TRP A 115 -4.75 6.26 19.87
N GLU A 116 -5.43 5.12 19.88
CA GLU A 116 -6.73 4.96 20.54
C GLU A 116 -6.65 5.25 22.04
N ALA A 117 -5.66 4.67 22.73
CA ALA A 117 -5.44 4.90 24.15
C ALA A 117 -5.20 6.39 24.45
N THR A 118 -4.46 7.07 23.56
CA THR A 118 -4.20 8.51 23.65
C THR A 118 -5.49 9.33 23.49
N LEU A 119 -6.33 9.01 22.51
CA LEU A 119 -7.59 9.74 22.28
C LEU A 119 -8.60 9.55 23.41
N MET A 120 -8.70 8.33 23.93
CA MET A 120 -9.69 7.98 24.95
C MET A 120 -9.27 8.43 26.36
N HIS A 121 -8.05 8.96 26.54
CA HIS A 121 -7.47 9.27 27.85
C HIS A 121 -7.58 8.08 28.83
N GLN A 122 -7.54 6.86 28.30
CA GLN A 122 -7.74 5.63 29.06
C GLN A 122 -6.38 5.18 29.57
N GLU A 123 -6.07 5.45 30.83
CA GLU A 123 -4.87 4.92 31.50
C GLU A 123 -4.76 3.39 31.34
N GLY A 124 -5.91 2.68 31.37
CA GLY A 124 -5.99 1.24 31.18
C GLY A 124 -5.67 0.75 29.75
N GLY A 125 -5.89 1.57 28.72
CA GLY A 125 -5.65 1.20 27.32
C GLY A 125 -4.16 1.05 27.02
N TRP A 126 -3.35 2.00 27.51
CA TRP A 126 -1.90 1.91 27.41
C TRP A 126 -1.32 0.83 28.32
N LEU A 127 -1.90 0.65 29.51
CA LEU A 127 -1.53 -0.42 30.43
C LEU A 127 -1.67 -1.81 29.78
N GLY A 128 -2.75 -2.03 29.02
CA GLY A 128 -2.95 -3.25 28.24
C GLY A 128 -1.94 -3.40 27.12
N LEU A 129 -1.70 -2.33 26.35
CA LEU A 129 -0.72 -2.35 25.26
C LEU A 129 0.70 -2.64 25.76
N ALA A 130 1.13 -2.01 26.85
CA ALA A 130 2.43 -2.25 27.48
C ALA A 130 2.56 -3.65 28.12
N GLN A 131 1.46 -4.39 28.34
CA GLN A 131 1.50 -5.80 28.75
C GLN A 131 1.55 -6.76 27.56
N GLU A 132 0.91 -6.41 26.45
CA GLU A 132 0.89 -7.25 25.24
C GLU A 132 2.16 -7.08 24.39
N LEU A 133 2.68 -5.86 24.25
CA LEU A 133 3.87 -5.57 23.43
C LEU A 133 5.13 -6.36 23.84
N PRO A 134 5.48 -6.50 25.14
CA PRO A 134 6.66 -7.26 25.56
C PRO A 134 6.53 -8.78 25.36
N ARG A 135 5.32 -9.31 25.13
CA ARG A 135 5.12 -10.74 24.84
C ARG A 135 5.58 -11.13 23.45
N ASP A 136 5.70 -10.17 22.54
CA ASP A 136 6.31 -10.38 21.24
C ASP A 136 7.81 -10.12 21.31
N ALA A 137 8.62 -11.19 21.19
CA ALA A 137 10.07 -11.10 21.26
C ALA A 137 10.71 -10.23 20.15
N GLU A 138 9.96 -9.90 19.09
CA GLU A 138 10.47 -9.11 17.97
C GLU A 138 10.26 -7.61 18.14
N LEU A 139 9.20 -7.18 18.85
CA LEU A 139 8.87 -5.76 19.01
C LEU A 139 9.97 -4.99 19.79
N PRO A 140 10.56 -5.53 20.87
CA PRO A 140 11.70 -4.90 21.55
C PRO A 140 12.97 -4.82 20.70
N LYS A 141 13.04 -5.43 19.52
CA LYS A 141 14.24 -5.28 18.66
C LYS A 141 14.34 -3.90 18.02
N CYS A 142 13.23 -3.16 17.96
CA CYS A 142 13.24 -1.79 17.52
C CYS A 142 13.66 -0.84 18.65
N PRO A 143 14.78 -0.10 18.49
CA PRO A 143 15.26 0.82 19.54
C PRO A 143 14.22 1.88 19.91
N ALA A 144 13.48 2.40 18.93
CA ALA A 144 12.46 3.41 19.16
C ALA A 144 11.29 2.88 20.02
N ILE A 145 10.89 1.62 19.81
CA ILE A 145 9.87 0.94 20.62
C ILE A 145 10.36 0.68 22.04
N ARG A 146 11.63 0.27 22.20
CA ARG A 146 12.22 0.06 23.53
C ARG A 146 12.15 1.31 24.39
N VAL A 147 12.50 2.48 23.83
CA VAL A 147 12.43 3.74 24.57
C VAL A 147 11.02 4.00 25.08
N VAL A 148 10.01 3.77 24.22
CA VAL A 148 8.60 3.94 24.58
C VAL A 148 8.16 2.94 25.67
N LEU A 149 8.55 1.67 25.55
CA LEU A 149 8.25 0.65 26.56
C LEU A 149 8.95 0.93 27.90
N ASP A 150 10.21 1.34 27.88
CA ASP A 150 10.98 1.69 29.08
C ASP A 150 10.38 2.91 29.78
N GLN A 151 9.92 3.91 29.02
CA GLN A 151 9.19 5.06 29.57
C GLN A 151 7.86 4.65 30.19
N ALA A 152 7.12 3.77 29.51
CA ALA A 152 5.86 3.25 30.02
C ALA A 152 6.04 2.45 31.32
N HIS A 153 7.12 1.68 31.43
CA HIS A 153 7.46 0.96 32.66
C HIS A 153 7.79 1.92 33.81
N LYS A 154 8.64 2.92 33.58
CA LYS A 154 8.99 3.92 34.61
C LYS A 154 7.78 4.72 35.10
N GLN A 155 6.86 5.08 34.21
CA GLN A 155 5.64 5.80 34.57
C GLN A 155 4.64 4.95 35.37
N ARG A 156 4.69 3.61 35.29
CA ARG A 156 3.91 2.77 36.22
C ARG A 156 4.47 2.78 37.64
N GLU A 157 5.79 2.91 37.78
CA GLU A 157 6.45 2.87 39.09
C GLU A 157 6.28 4.18 39.86
N HIS A 158 6.01 5.27 39.15
CA HIS A 158 5.75 6.59 39.71
C HIS A 158 4.32 7.00 39.39
N GLU A 159 3.39 6.72 40.31
CA GLU A 159 1.92 6.88 40.24
C GLU A 159 1.41 8.31 39.92
N GLU A 160 2.31 9.26 39.68
CA GLU A 160 1.98 10.66 39.40
C GLU A 160 1.84 10.89 37.89
N THR A 161 0.62 10.67 37.38
CA THR A 161 0.15 11.06 36.04
C THR A 161 0.95 10.44 34.89
N PHE A 162 0.37 9.42 34.27
CA PHE A 162 0.81 8.95 32.95
C PHE A 162 0.68 10.14 31.97
N ALA A 163 1.78 10.84 31.69
CA ALA A 163 1.74 11.98 30.80
C ALA A 163 1.42 11.45 29.40
N PHE A 164 0.16 11.62 28.97
CA PHE A 164 -0.32 11.22 27.64
C PHE A 164 0.51 11.85 26.51
N GLU A 165 1.19 12.98 26.78
CA GLU A 165 2.17 13.60 25.87
C GLU A 165 3.40 12.73 25.57
N ALA A 166 3.73 11.74 26.41
CA ALA A 166 4.79 10.76 26.16
C ALA A 166 4.37 9.67 25.16
N LEU A 167 3.08 9.55 24.83
CA LEU A 167 2.53 8.53 23.94
C LEU A 167 2.71 8.91 22.48
N ASN A 168 3.97 9.00 22.06
CA ASN A 168 4.32 9.23 20.68
C ASN A 168 4.09 7.94 19.87
N ILE A 169 3.22 8.01 18.87
CA ILE A 169 2.94 6.91 17.92
C ILE A 169 4.01 6.80 16.83
N ALA A 170 4.78 7.85 16.58
CA ALA A 170 5.78 7.90 15.51
C ALA A 170 6.89 6.83 15.62
N PRO A 171 7.39 6.44 16.81
CA PRO A 171 8.28 5.30 17.00
C PRO A 171 7.75 3.98 16.40
N PHE A 172 6.44 3.74 16.49
CA PHE A 172 5.82 2.55 15.90
C PHE A 172 5.82 2.62 14.39
N TRP A 173 5.46 3.77 13.80
CA TRP A 173 5.50 3.95 12.35
C TRP A 173 6.90 3.86 11.77
N SER A 174 7.89 4.47 12.43
CA SER A 174 9.28 4.39 11.98
C SER A 174 9.78 2.94 11.97
N CYS A 175 9.55 2.21 13.06
CA CYS A 175 9.95 0.81 13.14
C CYS A 175 9.17 -0.06 12.14
N ALA A 176 7.88 0.22 11.91
CA ALA A 176 7.09 -0.48 10.89
C ALA A 176 7.68 -0.26 9.49
N ALA A 177 8.02 1.00 9.14
CA ALA A 177 8.62 1.36 7.86
C ALA A 177 9.96 0.64 7.63
N ASP A 178 10.80 0.51 8.67
CA ASP A 178 12.05 -0.25 8.60
C ASP A 178 11.80 -1.74 8.26
N GLN A 179 10.74 -2.33 8.83
CA GLN A 179 10.36 -3.71 8.54
C GLN A 179 9.79 -3.87 7.14
N VAL A 180 9.02 -2.89 6.63
CA VAL A 180 8.58 -2.87 5.23
C VAL A 180 9.79 -2.84 4.29
N ALA A 181 10.74 -1.92 4.52
CA ALA A 181 11.97 -1.84 3.71
C ALA A 181 12.85 -3.10 3.83
N ARG A 182 12.82 -3.80 4.97
CA ARG A 182 13.47 -5.10 5.13
C ARG A 182 12.75 -6.18 4.32
N ALA A 183 11.42 -6.24 4.37
CA ALA A 183 10.61 -7.18 3.61
C ALA A 183 10.80 -6.97 2.09
N GLU A 184 10.78 -5.73 1.61
CA GLU A 184 11.03 -5.38 0.19
C GLU A 184 12.35 -5.99 -0.31
N ARG A 185 13.43 -5.83 0.45
CA ARG A 185 14.76 -6.38 0.13
C ARG A 185 14.76 -7.92 0.10
N LEU A 186 14.10 -8.56 1.06
CA LEU A 186 14.04 -10.02 1.15
C LEU A 186 13.20 -10.64 0.03
N VAL A 187 12.09 -10.00 -0.33
CA VAL A 187 11.24 -10.40 -1.46
C VAL A 187 11.99 -10.21 -2.79
N ALA A 188 12.75 -9.12 -2.93
CA ALA A 188 13.59 -8.91 -4.12
C ALA A 188 14.71 -9.95 -4.24
N ALA A 189 15.38 -10.30 -3.14
CA ALA A 189 16.46 -11.29 -3.13
C ALA A 189 15.98 -12.74 -3.35
N GLY A 190 14.71 -13.03 -3.06
CA GLY A 190 14.11 -14.36 -3.25
C GLY A 190 13.52 -14.60 -4.64
N ARG A 191 13.62 -13.65 -5.58
CA ARG A 191 13.23 -13.86 -6.97
C ARG A 191 14.31 -14.69 -7.70
N PRO A 192 13.95 -15.81 -8.35
CA PRO A 192 14.89 -16.65 -9.11
C PRO A 192 15.44 -15.95 -10.35
#